data_AF-A0A2R7P3P4-F1
#
_entry.id   AF-A0A2R7P3P4-F1
#
_cell.length_a   1.000
_cell.length_b   1.000
_cell.length_c   1.000
_cell.angle_alpha   90.00
_cell.angle_beta   90.00
_cell.angle_gamma   90.00
#
_symmetry.space_group_name_H-M   'P 1'
#
loop_
_entity.id
_entity.type
_entity.pdbx_description
1 polymer ?
#
loop_
_entity_poly.entity_id
_entity_poly.type
_entity_poly.pdbx_seq_one_letter_code
_entity_poly.pdbx_strand_id
1 'polypeptide(L)'
;MRTFKIFFNTIRSMSFKKIIRLLSLVLPHPLFALLSFYATVKAFTIAQKKFPKTASTNGIGNAFRHALWCCFIMMYCCKVSSPKKALDFCKRITDMHEELFPNEPLETKMDLHNNKIGMDYFMEILPGIHRQFFEKSFFVDALVKKMDEAKVLKSLDDDFEGHLVYLEE
;
A
#
# COMPACT_ATOMS: atom_id res chain seq x y z
N MET A 1 -2.65 9.88 18.63
CA MET A 1 -3.41 9.07 19.61
C MET A 1 -4.54 8.25 18.97
N ARG A 2 -5.42 8.84 18.13
CA ARG A 2 -6.52 8.09 17.47
C ARG A 2 -6.04 6.95 16.55
N THR A 3 -5.05 7.20 15.70
CA THR A 3 -4.48 6.21 14.77
C THR A 3 -3.87 4.99 15.48
N PHE A 4 -3.05 5.21 16.51
CA PHE A 4 -2.43 4.13 17.29
C PHE A 4 -3.47 3.22 17.97
N LYS A 5 -4.53 3.82 18.53
CA LYS A 5 -5.63 3.08 19.16
C LYS A 5 -6.36 2.18 18.16
N ILE A 6 -6.54 2.63 16.92
CA ILE A 6 -7.14 1.83 15.84
C ILE A 6 -6.26 0.59 15.57
N PHE A 7 -4.97 0.79 15.27
CA PHE A 7 -4.05 -0.33 15.00
C PHE A 7 -3.97 -1.34 16.14
N PHE A 8 -3.89 -0.87 17.39
CA PHE A 8 -3.83 -1.74 18.56
C PHE A 8 -5.11 -2.58 18.72
N ASN A 9 -6.28 -1.94 18.58
CA ASN A 9 -7.55 -2.63 18.68
C ASN A 9 -7.73 -3.66 17.55
N THR A 10 -7.32 -3.31 16.32
CA THR A 10 -7.36 -4.21 15.18
C THR A 10 -6.54 -5.47 15.45
N ILE A 11 -5.29 -5.34 15.90
CA ILE A 11 -4.43 -6.48 16.22
C ILE A 11 -5.05 -7.35 17.32
N ARG A 12 -5.60 -6.73 18.37
CA ARG A 12 -6.23 -7.45 19.49
C ARG A 12 -7.47 -8.23 19.09
N SER A 13 -8.19 -7.81 18.05
CA SER A 13 -9.37 -8.51 17.53
C SER A 13 -9.05 -9.68 16.58
N MET A 14 -7.78 -9.92 16.25
CA MET A 14 -7.41 -10.97 15.30
C MET A 14 -7.46 -12.36 15.92
N SER A 15 -7.87 -13.36 15.14
CA SER A 15 -7.79 -14.75 15.56
C SER A 15 -6.33 -15.20 15.70
N PHE A 16 -6.09 -16.24 16.50
CA PHE A 16 -4.75 -16.79 16.71
C PHE A 16 -4.06 -17.20 15.38
N LYS A 17 -4.81 -17.77 14.43
CA LYS A 17 -4.29 -18.10 13.10
C LYS A 17 -3.79 -16.86 12.34
N LYS A 18 -4.55 -15.77 12.38
CA LYS A 18 -4.18 -14.48 11.78
C LYS A 18 -2.94 -13.86 12.44
N ILE A 19 -2.81 -14.01 13.76
CA ILE A 19 -1.61 -13.58 14.50
C ILE A 19 -0.37 -14.39 14.08
N ILE A 20 -0.47 -15.72 14.00
CA ILE A 20 0.63 -16.57 13.52
C ILE A 20 1.03 -16.18 12.09
N ARG A 21 0.04 -15.95 11.21
CA ARG A 21 0.31 -15.51 9.83
C ARG A 21 1.10 -14.20 9.81
N LEU A 22 0.68 -13.19 10.58
CA LEU A 22 1.39 -11.92 10.73
C LEU A 22 2.82 -12.11 11.23
N LEU A 23 3.00 -12.89 12.30
CA LEU A 23 4.31 -13.15 12.90
C LEU A 23 5.25 -13.88 11.94
N SER A 24 4.72 -14.76 11.08
CA SER A 24 5.52 -15.53 10.11
C SER A 24 6.26 -14.64 9.09
N LEU A 25 5.74 -13.43 8.82
CA LEU A 25 6.35 -12.47 7.90
C LEU A 25 7.16 -11.37 8.62
N VAL A 26 6.70 -10.93 9.80
CA VAL A 26 7.31 -9.82 10.53
C VAL A 26 8.55 -10.24 11.31
N LEU A 27 8.54 -11.40 11.98
CA LEU A 27 9.67 -11.85 12.81
C LEU A 27 10.96 -12.10 12.02
N PRO A 28 10.94 -12.70 10.81
CA PRO A 28 12.14 -12.87 10.01
C PRO A 28 12.70 -11.56 9.43
N HIS A 29 11.89 -10.49 9.41
CA HIS A 29 12.21 -9.24 8.74
C HIS A 29 11.94 -8.01 9.65
N PRO A 30 12.51 -7.94 10.87
CA PRO A 30 12.10 -6.97 11.88
C PRO A 30 12.34 -5.51 11.46
N LEU A 31 13.47 -5.24 10.78
CA LEU A 31 13.76 -3.90 10.28
C LEU A 31 12.78 -3.49 9.18
N PHE A 32 12.48 -4.39 8.24
CA PHE A 32 11.50 -4.12 7.18
C PHE A 32 10.10 -3.92 7.75
N ALA A 33 9.71 -4.69 8.78
CA ALA A 33 8.43 -4.54 9.44
C ALA A 33 8.28 -3.20 10.17
N LEU A 34 9.34 -2.71 10.82
CA LEU A 34 9.34 -1.39 11.44
C LEU A 34 9.18 -0.28 10.38
N LEU A 35 9.94 -0.39 9.29
CA LEU A 35 9.89 0.56 8.18
C LEU A 35 8.54 0.53 7.45
N SER A 36 7.95 -0.65 7.25
CA SER A 36 6.64 -0.78 6.63
C SER A 36 5.52 -0.26 7.53
N PHE A 37 5.60 -0.47 8.85
CA PHE A 37 4.67 0.14 9.79
C PHE A 37 4.73 1.68 9.73
N TYR A 38 5.95 2.24 9.69
CA TYR A 38 6.12 3.68 9.50
C TYR A 38 5.55 4.16 8.16
N ALA A 39 5.77 3.39 7.08
CA ALA A 39 5.17 3.64 5.77
C ALA A 39 3.64 3.65 5.83
N THR A 40 3.01 2.65 6.46
CA THR A 40 1.56 2.55 6.64
C THR A 40 1.00 3.79 7.31
N VAL A 41 1.59 4.21 8.45
CA VAL A 41 1.13 5.39 9.18
C VAL A 41 1.25 6.65 8.32
N LYS A 42 2.35 6.81 7.58
CA LYS A 42 2.57 7.98 6.72
C LYS A 42 1.64 8.01 5.52
N ALA A 43 1.50 6.91 4.78
CA ALA A 43 0.62 6.81 3.62
C ALA A 43 -0.84 7.06 4.03
N PHE A 44 -1.30 6.41 5.09
CA PHE A 44 -2.65 6.61 5.61
C PHE A 44 -2.89 8.07 6.03
N THR A 45 -1.95 8.70 6.74
CA THR A 45 -2.09 10.10 7.16
C THR A 45 -2.20 11.06 5.97
N ILE A 46 -1.39 10.85 4.93
CA ILE A 46 -1.42 11.68 3.72
C ILE A 46 -2.72 11.46 2.95
N ALA A 47 -3.11 10.20 2.73
CA ALA A 47 -4.34 9.85 2.05
C ALA A 47 -5.56 10.43 2.79
N GLN A 48 -5.64 10.27 4.11
CA GLN A 48 -6.74 10.80 4.91
C GLN A 48 -6.80 12.34 4.89
N LYS A 49 -5.66 13.02 4.82
CA LYS A 49 -5.63 14.49 4.70
C LYS A 49 -6.15 14.94 3.32
N LYS A 50 -5.81 14.21 2.26
CA LYS A 50 -6.14 14.60 0.88
C LYS A 50 -7.53 14.14 0.43
N PHE A 51 -7.96 12.97 0.89
CA PHE A 51 -9.21 12.32 0.54
C PHE A 51 -9.97 11.90 1.82
N PRO A 52 -10.40 12.85 2.65
CA PRO A 52 -10.94 12.55 3.98
C PRO A 52 -12.20 11.66 3.95
N LYS A 53 -12.93 11.67 2.83
CA LYS A 53 -14.16 10.88 2.65
C LYS A 53 -13.88 9.47 2.11
N THR A 54 -12.92 9.33 1.18
CA THR A 54 -12.73 8.09 0.40
C THR A 54 -11.44 7.34 0.72
N ALA A 55 -10.55 7.88 1.57
CA ALA A 55 -9.30 7.22 1.95
C ALA A 55 -9.49 5.97 2.84
N SER A 56 -10.69 5.74 3.37
CA SER A 56 -11.03 4.58 4.21
C SER A 56 -12.20 3.77 3.63
N THR A 57 -12.59 4.02 2.38
CA THR A 57 -13.66 3.30 1.65
C THR A 57 -13.04 2.60 0.43
N ASN A 58 -13.83 2.30 -0.61
CA ASN A 58 -13.34 1.73 -1.88
C ASN A 58 -13.20 2.77 -3.00
N GLY A 59 -13.39 4.05 -2.69
CA GLY A 59 -13.31 5.12 -3.66
C GLY A 59 -11.88 5.52 -4.05
N ILE A 60 -11.78 6.58 -4.85
CA ILE A 60 -10.53 7.10 -5.41
C ILE A 60 -9.42 7.37 -4.37
N GLY A 61 -9.79 7.74 -3.14
CA GLY A 61 -8.83 7.99 -2.07
C GLY A 61 -8.12 6.72 -1.58
N ASN A 62 -8.81 5.59 -1.64
CA ASN A 62 -8.26 4.29 -1.30
C ASN A 62 -7.26 3.80 -2.36
N ALA A 63 -7.59 3.97 -3.63
CA ALA A 63 -6.68 3.66 -4.74
C ALA A 63 -5.34 4.40 -4.58
N PHE A 64 -5.41 5.72 -4.31
CA PHE A 64 -4.24 6.52 -4.00
C PHE A 64 -3.47 6.00 -2.77
N ARG A 65 -4.19 5.65 -1.69
CA ARG A 65 -3.60 5.16 -0.44
C ARG A 65 -2.79 3.89 -0.66
N HIS A 66 -3.34 2.90 -1.37
CA HIS A 66 -2.70 1.60 -1.62
C HIS A 66 -1.42 1.78 -2.46
N ALA A 67 -1.49 2.53 -3.55
CA ALA A 67 -0.32 2.82 -4.36
C ALA A 67 0.76 3.57 -3.58
N LEU A 68 0.39 4.62 -2.84
CA LEU A 68 1.33 5.41 -2.03
C LEU A 68 1.96 4.56 -0.92
N TRP A 69 1.19 3.67 -0.32
CA TRP A 69 1.65 2.76 0.72
C TRP A 69 2.76 1.85 0.21
N CYS A 70 2.56 1.22 -0.95
CA CYS A 70 3.59 0.43 -1.62
C CYS A 70 4.82 1.25 -1.97
N CYS A 71 4.67 2.45 -2.56
CA CYS A 71 5.82 3.33 -2.84
C CYS A 71 6.63 3.64 -1.58
N PHE A 72 5.97 3.88 -0.44
CA PHE A 72 6.66 4.18 0.82
C PHE A 72 7.35 2.95 1.41
N ILE A 73 6.72 1.77 1.40
CA ILE A 73 7.38 0.53 1.84
C ILE A 73 8.65 0.31 1.00
N MET A 74 8.51 0.40 -0.32
CA MET A 74 9.63 0.25 -1.26
C MET A 74 10.73 1.27 -0.97
N MET A 75 10.39 2.56 -0.84
CA MET A 75 11.34 3.61 -0.53
C MET A 75 12.13 3.33 0.75
N TYR A 76 11.46 3.05 1.87
CA TYR A 76 12.17 2.85 3.14
C TYR A 76 13.00 1.56 3.14
N CYS A 77 12.46 0.45 2.63
CA CYS A 77 13.18 -0.82 2.60
C CYS A 77 14.37 -0.80 1.62
N CYS A 78 14.27 -0.09 0.49
CA CYS A 78 15.38 0.09 -0.45
C CYS A 78 16.55 0.91 0.12
N LYS A 79 16.31 1.75 1.14
CA LYS A 79 17.40 2.49 1.80
C LYS A 79 18.33 1.57 2.60
N VAL A 80 17.85 0.40 3.02
CA VAL A 80 18.59 -0.55 3.87
C VAL A 80 18.81 -1.91 3.23
N SER A 81 18.32 -2.14 2.01
CA SER A 81 18.42 -3.42 1.31
C SER A 81 18.34 -3.25 -0.21
N SER A 82 18.42 -4.36 -0.96
CA SER A 82 18.30 -4.31 -2.41
C SER A 82 16.85 -4.08 -2.84
N PRO A 83 16.62 -3.43 -4.01
CA PRO A 83 15.29 -3.25 -4.58
C PRO A 83 14.49 -4.54 -4.72
N LYS A 84 15.15 -5.63 -5.15
CA LYS A 84 14.51 -6.95 -5.27
C LYS A 84 14.00 -7.48 -3.93
N LYS A 85 14.78 -7.35 -2.85
CA LYS A 85 14.37 -7.79 -1.51
C LYS A 85 13.25 -6.90 -0.95
N ALA A 86 13.32 -5.60 -1.20
CA ALA A 86 12.26 -4.66 -0.81
C ALA A 86 10.94 -4.95 -1.54
N LEU A 87 11.01 -5.26 -2.85
CA LEU A 87 9.85 -5.62 -3.66
C LEU A 87 9.19 -6.91 -3.19
N ASP A 88 9.98 -7.97 -2.98
CA ASP A 88 9.47 -9.24 -2.44
C ASP A 88 8.76 -9.03 -1.10
N PHE A 89 9.39 -8.29 -0.19
CA PHE A 89 8.79 -8.00 1.10
C PHE A 89 7.54 -7.13 0.98
N CYS A 90 7.56 -6.09 0.14
CA CYS A 90 6.42 -5.20 -0.10
C CYS A 90 5.20 -6.00 -0.58
N LYS A 91 5.38 -6.84 -1.60
CA LYS A 91 4.31 -7.70 -2.10
C LYS A 91 3.78 -8.62 -1.00
N ARG A 92 4.67 -9.32 -0.28
CA ARG A 92 4.27 -10.26 0.77
C ARG A 92 3.51 -9.56 1.92
N ILE A 93 3.93 -8.37 2.33
CA ILE A 93 3.29 -7.66 3.46
C ILE A 93 1.93 -7.07 3.07
N THR A 94 1.78 -6.60 1.82
CA THR A 94 0.50 -6.09 1.33
C THR A 94 -0.47 -7.21 0.99
N ASP A 95 -0.04 -8.29 0.34
CA ASP A 95 -0.91 -9.45 0.08
C ASP A 95 -1.40 -10.06 1.41
N MET A 96 -0.51 -10.19 2.39
CA MET A 96 -0.88 -10.65 3.72
C MET A 96 -1.86 -9.69 4.40
N HIS A 97 -1.79 -8.38 4.16
CA HIS A 97 -2.78 -7.44 4.69
C HIS A 97 -4.18 -7.75 4.15
N GLU A 98 -4.32 -7.95 2.84
CA GLU A 98 -5.61 -8.30 2.22
C GLU A 98 -6.11 -9.67 2.71
N GLU A 99 -5.22 -10.66 2.93
CA GLU A 99 -5.59 -11.96 3.53
C GLU A 99 -6.10 -11.82 4.98
N LEU A 100 -5.49 -10.93 5.76
CA LEU A 100 -5.81 -10.74 7.17
C LEU A 100 -7.09 -9.94 7.38
N PHE A 101 -7.45 -9.09 6.41
CA PHE A 101 -8.65 -8.25 6.42
C PHE A 101 -9.41 -8.43 5.10
N PRO A 102 -10.06 -9.60 4.91
CA PRO A 102 -10.68 -9.94 3.63
C PRO A 102 -11.83 -8.98 3.31
N ASN A 103 -11.80 -8.46 2.08
CA ASN A 103 -12.81 -7.62 1.47
C ASN A 103 -13.64 -8.45 0.46
N GLU A 104 -14.67 -7.84 -0.14
CA GLU A 104 -15.37 -8.48 -1.26
C GLU A 104 -14.40 -8.73 -2.44
N PRO A 105 -14.68 -9.69 -3.34
CA PRO A 105 -13.73 -10.06 -4.40
C PRO A 105 -13.29 -8.88 -5.29
N LEU A 106 -14.22 -7.97 -5.62
CA LEU A 106 -13.94 -6.81 -6.47
C LEU A 106 -13.08 -5.76 -5.74
N GLU A 107 -13.32 -5.56 -4.46
CA GLU A 107 -12.52 -4.68 -3.59
C GLU A 107 -11.09 -5.23 -3.43
N THR A 108 -10.96 -6.54 -3.17
CA THR A 108 -9.67 -7.22 -3.09
C THR A 108 -8.89 -7.08 -4.41
N LYS A 109 -9.56 -7.22 -5.55
CA LYS A 109 -8.95 -7.01 -6.87
C LYS A 109 -8.43 -5.58 -7.03
N MET A 110 -9.23 -4.58 -6.66
CA MET A 110 -8.85 -3.17 -6.67
C MET A 110 -7.61 -2.92 -5.78
N ASP A 111 -7.62 -3.41 -4.54
CA ASP A 111 -6.52 -3.21 -3.59
C ASP A 111 -5.21 -3.85 -4.09
N LEU A 112 -5.27 -5.10 -4.57
CA LEU A 112 -4.11 -5.80 -5.15
C LEU A 112 -3.57 -5.11 -6.41
N HIS A 113 -4.45 -4.62 -7.28
CA HIS A 113 -4.08 -3.87 -8.48
C HIS A 113 -3.34 -2.58 -8.13
N ASN A 114 -3.91 -1.77 -7.23
CA ASN A 114 -3.29 -0.50 -6.84
C ASN A 114 -1.99 -0.70 -6.04
N ASN A 115 -1.89 -1.77 -5.25
CA ASN A 115 -0.63 -2.18 -4.62
C ASN A 115 0.44 -2.44 -5.69
N LYS A 116 0.09 -3.17 -6.76
CA LYS A 116 0.98 -3.43 -7.89
C LYS A 116 1.43 -2.14 -8.58
N ILE A 117 0.50 -1.22 -8.89
CA ILE A 117 0.83 0.08 -9.51
C ILE A 117 1.85 0.86 -8.68
N GLY A 118 1.70 0.89 -7.34
CA GLY A 118 2.66 1.55 -6.46
C GLY A 118 4.05 0.91 -6.47
N MET A 119 4.12 -0.42 -6.52
CA MET A 119 5.38 -1.17 -6.63
C MET A 119 6.05 -0.96 -8.00
N ASP A 120 5.28 -1.06 -9.09
CA ASP A 120 5.77 -0.87 -10.45
C ASP A 120 6.30 0.55 -10.64
N TYR A 121 5.55 1.56 -10.20
CA TYR A 121 5.96 2.95 -10.32
C TYR A 121 7.29 3.23 -9.60
N PHE A 122 7.50 2.65 -8.40
CA PHE A 122 8.78 2.77 -7.71
C PHE A 122 9.92 2.15 -8.52
N MET A 123 9.70 0.97 -9.10
CA MET A 123 10.72 0.27 -9.89
C MET A 123 11.03 0.98 -11.21
N GLU A 124 10.04 1.64 -11.82
CA GLU A 124 10.19 2.44 -13.04
C GLU A 124 11.16 3.61 -12.84
N ILE A 125 11.04 4.33 -11.72
CA ILE A 125 11.86 5.52 -11.45
C ILE A 125 13.21 5.21 -10.78
N LEU A 126 13.40 3.99 -10.27
CA LEU A 126 14.60 3.54 -9.58
C LEU A 126 15.91 3.69 -10.39
N PRO A 127 15.98 3.37 -11.69
CA PRO A 127 17.20 3.55 -12.47
C PRO A 127 17.66 5.02 -12.55
N GLY A 128 16.72 5.96 -12.46
CA GLY A 128 16.99 7.40 -12.56
C GLY A 128 17.35 8.08 -11.24
N ILE A 129 17.16 7.41 -10.10
CA ILE A 129 17.33 8.00 -8.76
C ILE A 129 18.07 7.03 -7.86
N HIS A 130 19.22 7.45 -7.34
CA HIS A 130 19.90 6.64 -6.34
C HIS A 130 19.00 6.48 -5.10
N ARG A 131 18.82 5.24 -4.66
CA ARG A 131 17.84 4.81 -3.63
C ARG A 131 17.79 5.63 -2.33
N GLN A 132 18.88 6.31 -1.97
CA GLN A 132 18.93 7.18 -0.78
C GLN A 132 18.19 8.51 -0.96
N PHE A 133 18.10 9.01 -2.20
CA PHE A 133 17.49 10.30 -2.54
C PHE A 133 15.99 10.23 -2.82
N PHE A 134 15.35 9.07 -2.64
CA PHE A 134 13.90 9.02 -2.69
C PHE A 134 13.28 9.84 -1.56
N GLU A 135 12.51 10.85 -1.96
CA GLU A 135 11.69 11.68 -1.10
C GLU A 135 10.20 11.36 -1.28
N LYS A 136 9.42 11.60 -0.23
CA LYS A 136 7.97 11.31 -0.23
C LYS A 136 7.21 12.11 -1.29
N SER A 137 7.63 13.35 -1.54
CA SER A 137 7.03 14.26 -2.52
C SER A 137 6.99 13.67 -3.92
N PHE A 138 8.04 12.92 -4.31
CA PHE A 138 8.14 12.30 -5.64
C PHE A 138 6.95 11.38 -5.93
N PHE A 139 6.48 10.65 -4.92
CA PHE A 139 5.36 9.73 -5.06
C PHE A 139 4.02 10.44 -4.94
N VAL A 140 3.89 11.39 -4.00
CA VAL A 140 2.62 12.07 -3.76
C VAL A 140 2.16 12.81 -5.01
N ASP A 141 3.00 13.66 -5.59
CA ASP A 141 2.59 14.49 -6.72
C ASP A 141 2.33 13.66 -7.98
N ALA A 142 3.15 12.62 -8.20
CA ALA A 142 2.99 11.72 -9.34
C ALA A 142 1.72 10.87 -9.24
N LEU A 143 1.45 10.28 -8.07
CA LEU A 143 0.24 9.48 -7.86
C LEU A 143 -1.02 10.35 -7.92
N VAL A 144 -0.95 11.61 -7.48
CA VAL A 144 -2.05 12.56 -7.63
C VAL A 144 -2.37 12.81 -9.10
N LYS A 145 -1.36 13.02 -9.95
CA LYS A 145 -1.55 13.13 -11.41
C LYS A 145 -2.13 11.85 -12.02
N LYS A 146 -1.66 10.68 -11.58
CA LYS A 146 -2.23 9.39 -12.01
C LYS A 146 -3.70 9.20 -11.60
N MET A 147 -4.19 9.94 -10.60
CA MET A 147 -5.61 9.91 -10.25
C MET A 147 -6.51 10.55 -11.30
N ASP A 148 -6.01 11.53 -12.06
CA ASP A 148 -6.79 12.23 -13.08
C ASP A 148 -7.22 11.27 -14.21
N GLU A 149 -6.47 10.19 -14.38
CA GLU A 149 -6.71 9.14 -15.39
C GLU A 149 -7.20 7.83 -14.77
N ALA A 150 -7.52 7.80 -13.47
CA ALA A 150 -7.96 6.60 -12.77
C ALA A 150 -9.29 6.07 -13.34
N LYS A 151 -9.45 4.75 -13.31
CA LYS A 151 -10.59 4.05 -13.92
C LYS A 151 -11.52 3.47 -12.86
N VAL A 152 -12.81 3.43 -13.17
CA VAL A 152 -13.81 2.75 -12.35
C VAL A 152 -13.76 1.26 -12.66
N LEU A 153 -13.52 0.44 -11.65
CA LEU A 153 -13.56 -1.01 -11.74
C LEU A 153 -15.01 -1.47 -11.50
N LYS A 154 -15.62 -2.11 -12.51
CA LYS A 154 -17.02 -2.55 -12.50
C LYS A 154 -17.15 -4.06 -12.41
N SER A 155 -16.15 -4.80 -12.89
CA SER A 155 -16.21 -6.26 -12.95
C SER A 155 -14.88 -6.95 -12.62
N LEU A 156 -14.95 -8.24 -12.31
CA LEU A 156 -13.77 -9.10 -12.14
C LEU A 156 -13.04 -9.39 -13.45
N ASP A 157 -13.62 -9.06 -14.60
CA ASP A 157 -12.99 -9.22 -15.92
C ASP A 157 -12.30 -7.93 -16.39
N ASP A 158 -12.58 -6.78 -15.75
CA ASP A 158 -11.97 -5.50 -16.12
C ASP A 158 -10.46 -5.49 -15.88
N ASP A 159 -9.66 -5.10 -16.87
CA ASP A 159 -8.22 -4.92 -16.71
C ASP A 159 -7.80 -3.54 -17.22
N PHE A 160 -7.16 -2.77 -16.36
CA PHE A 160 -6.72 -1.39 -16.62
C PHE A 160 -5.25 -1.25 -16.28
N GLU A 161 -4.41 -1.95 -17.05
CA GLU A 161 -2.96 -1.90 -16.89
C GLU A 161 -2.43 -0.45 -16.89
N GLY A 162 -1.55 -0.14 -15.95
CA GLY A 162 -0.93 1.18 -15.82
C GLY A 162 -1.81 2.28 -15.18
N HIS A 163 -3.11 2.05 -15.01
CA HIS A 163 -4.03 2.99 -14.38
C HIS A 163 -4.36 2.57 -12.94
N LEU A 164 -4.53 3.55 -12.06
CA LEU A 164 -5.15 3.31 -10.75
C LEU A 164 -6.63 3.01 -10.95
N VAL A 165 -7.18 2.13 -10.13
CA VAL A 165 -8.58 1.70 -10.22
C VAL A 165 -9.32 1.93 -8.90
N TYR A 166 -10.60 2.26 -8.96
CA TYR A 166 -11.43 2.45 -7.78
C TYR A 166 -12.88 1.99 -8.01
N LEU A 167 -13.66 1.82 -6.95
CA LEU A 167 -15.09 1.53 -7.05
C LEU A 167 -15.90 2.83 -6.91
N GLU A 168 -16.93 2.99 -7.75
CA GLU A 168 -17.94 4.04 -7.54
C GLU A 168 -18.77 3.69 -6.30
N GLU A 169 -18.98 4.69 -5.44
CA GLU A 169 -19.90 4.61 -4.29
C GLU A 169 -21.34 4.92 -4.71
#